data_AF-A0A812X5D8-F1
#
_entry.id   AF-A0A812X5D8-F1
#
_cell.length_a   1.000
_cell.length_b   1.000
_cell.length_c   1.000
_cell.angle_alpha   90.00
_cell.angle_beta   90.00
_cell.angle_gamma   90.00
#
_symmetry.space_group_name_H-M   'P 1'
#
loop_
_entity.id
_entity.type
_entity.pdbx_description
1 polymer ?
#
loop_
_entity_poly.entity_id
_entity_poly.type
_entity_poly.pdbx_seq_one_letter_code
_entity_poly.pdbx_strand_id
1 'polypeptide(L)'
;MPGVKARALSAAILVSAARAEPLKVGGIDLDTPPSHCAPVRDAEVPKAATLGFVSGAMTASAVYWIRREQRRRRQPGKATHPREWAVWTRLDRKKKGYVTRKDLKSLCYRFESDEHAEHLAKQLDPWGMDHITFSRFISDFKVVQMMRQAGRLKLWHRCCGLGVAGNVAGHMAQAGEAGQESHSATKPAAIFSYYMPPHPYQVSDQQADKKRLQEFPVTYAVIDYPKLPGACKVQVEPELGLLVDIVYTKDRKRVDHLVPRRVAAFNDCSIRSLEGAEKLSMKKNWGFGSKGISLRSFPIDSFGPGTFVDFLALVSYMKRDGEVFQYSVKAPVRNYLLFHEPLLEWIVEQINGQKDTDKWEEIYPQLAASDFPTSSWIALGAGEYTDYGATHFLQPLDEVVVVVYDERVMPDGPGMAQVLEMFEDTPAPAGSVMLHQTFV
;
A
#
# COMPACT_ATOMS: atom_id res chain seq x y z
N MET A 1 -35.63 23.24 54.84
CA MET A 1 -35.29 22.29 55.92
C MET A 1 -36.47 21.36 56.14
N PRO A 2 -36.30 20.09 56.54
CA PRO A 2 -35.13 19.19 56.44
C PRO A 2 -35.54 17.85 55.73
N GLY A 3 -34.69 16.88 55.42
CA GLY A 3 -33.28 16.66 55.64
C GLY A 3 -32.87 15.25 55.15
N VAL A 4 -31.80 15.22 54.34
CA VAL A 4 -30.66 14.28 54.34
C VAL A 4 -30.86 12.88 54.95
N LYS A 5 -30.57 11.82 54.17
CA LYS A 5 -29.59 10.77 54.54
C LYS A 5 -28.83 10.25 53.32
N ALA A 6 -27.65 10.81 53.12
CA ALA A 6 -26.57 10.16 52.39
C ALA A 6 -26.09 8.94 53.21
N ARG A 7 -25.85 7.81 52.54
CA ARG A 7 -25.04 6.72 53.08
C ARG A 7 -23.77 6.62 52.26
N ALA A 8 -22.69 7.06 52.88
CA ALA A 8 -21.33 6.71 52.51
C ALA A 8 -21.12 5.21 52.74
N LEU A 9 -20.47 4.54 51.79
CA LEU A 9 -19.67 3.35 52.09
C LEU A 9 -18.23 3.65 51.66
N SER A 10 -17.39 3.91 52.67
CA SER A 10 -15.94 3.88 52.55
C SER A 10 -15.41 2.56 53.10
N ALA A 11 -14.33 2.13 52.47
CA ALA A 11 -13.25 1.28 52.96
C ALA A 11 -13.51 -0.23 53.12
N ALA A 12 -12.77 -1.02 52.33
CA ALA A 12 -11.66 -1.80 52.87
C ALA A 12 -10.76 -2.30 51.73
N ILE A 13 -9.54 -1.76 51.67
CA ILE A 13 -8.40 -2.37 50.99
C ILE A 13 -7.98 -3.55 51.85
N LEU A 14 -8.02 -4.76 51.28
CA LEU A 14 -7.47 -5.96 51.89
C LEU A 14 -6.37 -6.47 50.97
N VAL A 15 -5.14 -6.11 51.33
CA VAL A 15 -3.91 -6.72 50.81
C VAL A 15 -3.84 -8.12 51.40
N SER A 16 -4.05 -9.15 50.57
CA SER A 16 -3.74 -10.53 50.92
C SER A 16 -2.53 -10.98 50.11
N ALA A 17 -1.41 -11.10 50.81
CA ALA A 17 -0.19 -11.72 50.34
C ALA A 17 -0.38 -13.24 50.37
N ALA A 18 -0.64 -13.85 49.21
CA ALA A 18 -0.55 -15.30 49.06
C ALA A 18 0.80 -15.64 48.41
N ARG A 19 1.68 -16.22 49.23
CA ARG A 19 2.93 -16.87 48.82
C ARG A 19 2.59 -18.06 47.92
N ALA A 20 3.13 -18.07 46.71
CA ALA A 20 3.21 -19.26 45.87
C ALA A 20 4.67 -19.73 45.87
N GLU A 21 4.89 -20.95 46.37
CA GLU A 21 6.15 -21.71 46.25
C GLU A 21 5.98 -22.84 45.20
N PRO A 22 7.08 -23.41 44.68
CA PRO A 22 7.28 -23.57 43.24
C PRO A 22 6.86 -24.94 42.69
N LEU A 23 6.31 -24.93 41.47
CA LEU A 23 6.15 -26.14 40.65
C LEU A 23 7.33 -26.29 39.70
N LYS A 24 7.92 -27.49 39.74
CA LYS A 24 9.17 -27.90 39.10
C LYS A 24 9.14 -27.73 37.57
N VAL A 25 10.21 -27.12 37.06
CA VAL A 25 10.54 -26.97 35.65
C VAL A 25 11.10 -28.29 35.12
N GLY A 26 10.42 -28.89 34.13
CA GLY A 26 11.02 -29.81 33.18
C GLY A 26 11.66 -28.99 32.07
N GLY A 27 12.95 -29.24 31.80
CA GLY A 27 13.81 -28.40 31.00
C GLY A 27 13.40 -28.27 29.53
N ILE A 28 13.54 -27.05 29.01
CA ILE A 28 13.75 -26.78 27.59
C ILE A 28 14.83 -25.70 27.50
N ASP A 29 15.89 -26.08 26.79
CA ASP A 29 17.05 -25.28 26.43
C ASP A 29 16.62 -24.22 25.39
N LEU A 30 16.86 -22.95 25.68
CA LEU A 30 16.60 -21.84 24.76
C LEU A 30 17.92 -21.47 24.07
N ASP A 31 18.30 -22.23 23.04
CA ASP A 31 19.23 -21.76 22.00
C ASP A 31 19.28 -22.77 20.83
N THR A 32 18.19 -22.88 20.06
CA THR A 32 18.27 -23.48 18.73
C THR A 32 17.12 -22.99 17.84
N PRO A 33 17.39 -22.22 16.77
CA PRO A 33 16.35 -21.92 15.78
C PRO A 33 16.06 -23.16 14.92
N PRO A 34 14.79 -23.45 14.58
CA PRO A 34 14.46 -24.55 13.69
C PRO A 34 14.93 -24.23 12.26
N SER A 35 15.83 -25.09 11.78
CA SER A 35 16.28 -25.16 10.40
C SER A 35 15.14 -25.64 9.50
N HIS A 36 14.83 -24.91 8.42
CA HIS A 36 14.56 -25.45 7.07
C HIS A 36 14.26 -24.31 6.08
N CYS A 37 15.31 -23.83 5.41
CA CYS A 37 15.33 -23.39 4.00
C CYS A 37 16.76 -22.95 3.70
N ALA A 38 17.50 -23.78 2.96
CA ALA A 38 18.90 -23.51 2.62
C ALA A 38 19.01 -22.44 1.51
N PRO A 39 20.01 -21.54 1.58
CA PRO A 39 20.57 -20.92 0.40
C PRO A 39 21.85 -21.61 -0.06
N VAL A 40 22.11 -21.37 -1.34
CA VAL A 40 23.14 -21.92 -2.23
C VAL A 40 24.56 -21.56 -1.77
N ARG A 41 25.49 -22.47 -2.07
CA ARG A 41 26.93 -22.45 -1.77
C ARG A 41 27.62 -21.12 -2.08
N ASP A 42 28.31 -20.56 -1.08
CA ASP A 42 29.31 -19.51 -1.25
C ASP A 42 30.59 -20.08 -1.89
N ALA A 43 31.13 -19.34 -2.86
CA ALA A 43 32.41 -19.61 -3.49
C ALA A 43 33.57 -19.31 -2.51
N GLU A 44 34.53 -20.24 -2.45
CA GLU A 44 35.75 -20.13 -1.64
C GLU A 44 36.62 -18.94 -2.07
N VAL A 45 37.00 -18.09 -1.11
CA VAL A 45 38.04 -17.06 -1.26
C VAL A 45 39.40 -17.69 -0.94
N PRO A 46 40.42 -17.63 -1.82
CA PRO A 46 41.71 -18.25 -1.54
C PRO A 46 42.51 -17.49 -0.47
N LYS A 47 43.14 -18.24 0.43
CA LYS A 47 44.09 -17.77 1.46
C LYS A 47 45.29 -17.06 0.82
N ALA A 48 45.66 -15.93 1.42
CA ALA A 48 46.80 -15.11 1.04
C ALA A 48 48.12 -15.89 1.12
N ALA A 49 48.85 -15.92 0.00
CA ALA A 49 50.23 -16.37 -0.07
C ALA A 49 51.17 -15.24 0.40
N THR A 50 52.09 -15.61 1.27
CA THR A 50 53.21 -14.81 1.77
C THR A 50 54.10 -14.38 0.59
N LEU A 51 54.28 -13.08 0.36
CA LEU A 51 55.22 -12.54 -0.63
C LEU A 51 56.03 -11.39 -0.01
N GLY A 52 57.34 -11.53 -0.15
CA GLY A 52 58.36 -10.70 0.47
C GLY A 52 58.43 -9.26 -0.05
N PHE A 53 59.20 -8.48 0.70
CA PHE A 53 59.58 -7.10 0.47
C PHE A 53 59.95 -6.78 -0.99
N VAL A 54 59.14 -5.94 -1.67
CA VAL A 54 59.58 -5.13 -2.81
C VAL A 54 58.89 -3.75 -2.78
N SER A 55 59.72 -2.70 -2.57
CA SER A 55 59.59 -1.27 -2.90
C SER A 55 58.26 -0.50 -2.67
N GLY A 56 58.32 0.53 -1.82
CA GLY A 56 57.23 1.40 -1.37
C GLY A 56 56.69 2.45 -2.36
N ALA A 57 56.50 2.11 -3.64
CA ALA A 57 55.79 2.99 -4.59
C ALA A 57 54.42 2.42 -5.06
N MET A 58 54.22 1.10 -5.04
CA MET A 58 52.94 0.48 -5.42
C MET A 58 51.88 0.47 -4.32
N THR A 59 52.29 0.57 -3.05
CA THR A 59 51.36 0.55 -1.90
C THR A 59 50.57 1.84 -1.76
N ALA A 60 51.15 3.00 -2.09
CA ALA A 60 50.42 4.27 -2.06
C ALA A 60 49.32 4.31 -3.13
N SER A 61 49.57 3.81 -4.34
CA SER A 61 48.56 3.72 -5.41
C SER A 61 47.49 2.69 -5.11
N ALA A 62 47.84 1.50 -4.59
CA ALA A 62 46.86 0.49 -4.20
C ALA A 62 46.01 0.94 -3.00
N VAL A 63 46.61 1.60 -2.00
CA VAL A 63 45.87 2.19 -0.86
C VAL A 63 45.07 3.42 -1.30
N TYR A 64 45.54 4.20 -2.27
CA TYR A 64 44.77 5.29 -2.89
C TYR A 64 43.59 4.74 -3.70
N TRP A 65 43.77 3.65 -4.46
CA TRP A 65 42.70 2.97 -5.19
C TRP A 65 41.70 2.31 -4.24
N ILE A 66 42.15 1.57 -3.22
CA ILE A 66 41.29 0.97 -2.20
C ILE A 66 40.58 2.07 -1.39
N ARG A 67 41.26 3.17 -1.02
CA ARG A 67 40.61 4.33 -0.40
C ARG A 67 39.73 5.10 -1.37
N ARG A 68 39.96 5.09 -2.68
CA ARG A 68 39.09 5.74 -3.69
C ARG A 68 37.86 4.88 -4.00
N GLU A 69 37.97 3.56 -3.93
CA GLU A 69 36.86 2.62 -4.00
C GLU A 69 36.07 2.58 -2.68
N GLN A 70 36.73 2.76 -1.53
CA GLN A 70 36.09 2.96 -0.23
C GLN A 70 35.55 4.40 -0.02
N ARG A 71 36.13 5.42 -0.66
CA ARG A 71 35.67 6.84 -0.69
C ARG A 71 34.70 7.15 -1.82
N ARG A 72 34.56 6.27 -2.82
CA ARG A 72 33.25 5.96 -3.42
C ARG A 72 32.39 5.35 -2.31
N ARG A 73 32.11 6.15 -1.27
CA ARG A 73 30.89 6.04 -0.47
C ARG A 73 29.82 5.79 -1.51
N ARG A 74 29.22 4.58 -1.53
CA ARG A 74 28.14 4.25 -2.45
C ARG A 74 27.24 5.48 -2.46
N GLN A 75 27.22 6.20 -3.59
CA GLN A 75 26.39 7.39 -3.65
C GLN A 75 24.98 6.93 -3.27
N PRO A 76 24.27 7.69 -2.43
CA PRO A 76 22.93 7.29 -2.05
C PRO A 76 22.12 7.04 -3.34
N GLY A 77 21.35 5.97 -3.35
CA GLY A 77 20.60 5.55 -4.53
C GLY A 77 19.55 4.50 -4.17
N LYS A 78 18.90 3.92 -5.19
CA LYS A 78 17.84 2.91 -5.01
C LYS A 78 18.19 1.83 -4.00
N ALA A 79 19.40 1.27 -4.08
CA ALA A 79 19.83 0.17 -3.21
C ALA A 79 20.01 0.56 -1.73
N THR A 80 20.30 1.83 -1.43
CA THR A 80 20.59 2.29 -0.04
C THR A 80 19.45 3.08 0.57
N HIS A 81 18.66 3.78 -0.26
CA HIS A 81 17.57 4.65 0.16
C HIS A 81 16.37 4.46 -0.80
N PRO A 82 15.80 3.24 -0.91
CA PRO A 82 14.83 2.91 -1.95
C PRO A 82 13.56 3.76 -1.85
N ARG A 83 13.13 4.10 -0.63
CA ARG A 83 11.95 4.95 -0.40
C ARG A 83 12.18 6.36 -0.91
N GLU A 84 13.26 7.00 -0.48
CA GLU A 84 13.65 8.34 -0.89
C GLU A 84 13.87 8.38 -2.40
N TRP A 85 14.52 7.34 -2.94
CA TRP A 85 14.78 7.19 -4.37
C TRP A 85 13.50 7.16 -5.19
N ALA A 86 12.49 6.38 -4.78
CA ALA A 86 11.20 6.34 -5.47
C ALA A 86 10.53 7.72 -5.51
N VAL A 87 10.64 8.54 -4.47
CA VAL A 87 10.10 9.91 -4.50
C VAL A 87 10.96 10.81 -5.39
N TRP A 88 12.27 10.67 -5.29
CA TRP A 88 13.26 11.48 -5.99
C TRP A 88 13.15 11.35 -7.50
N THR A 89 13.07 10.13 -8.05
CA THR A 89 12.97 9.89 -9.51
C THR A 89 11.74 10.56 -10.11
N ARG A 90 10.63 10.62 -9.36
CA ARG A 90 9.40 11.32 -9.75
C ARG A 90 9.52 12.84 -9.76
N LEU A 91 10.54 13.40 -9.11
CA LEU A 91 10.89 14.82 -9.10
C LEU A 91 11.95 15.13 -10.16
N ASP A 92 13.02 14.33 -10.22
CA ASP A 92 14.09 14.45 -11.21
C ASP A 92 13.77 13.68 -12.51
N ARG A 93 12.64 14.00 -13.13
CA ARG A 93 12.15 13.31 -14.35
C ARG A 93 13.11 13.40 -15.53
N LYS A 94 13.94 14.45 -15.57
CA LYS A 94 14.94 14.66 -16.62
C LYS A 94 16.29 14.00 -16.30
N LYS A 95 16.38 13.25 -15.20
CA LYS A 95 17.59 12.55 -14.74
C LYS A 95 18.81 13.48 -14.68
N LYS A 96 18.60 14.70 -14.18
CA LYS A 96 19.63 15.75 -14.07
C LYS A 96 20.61 15.48 -12.93
N GLY A 97 20.24 14.62 -11.97
CA GLY A 97 20.98 14.40 -10.72
C GLY A 97 20.66 15.42 -9.63
N TYR A 98 19.75 16.36 -9.90
CA TYR A 98 19.28 17.38 -8.96
C TYR A 98 17.84 17.79 -9.24
N VAL A 99 17.14 18.25 -8.20
CA VAL A 99 15.78 18.80 -8.30
C VAL A 99 15.81 20.30 -8.01
N THR A 100 14.96 21.03 -8.71
CA THR A 100 14.77 22.48 -8.52
C THR A 100 13.67 22.75 -7.49
N ARG A 101 13.56 23.99 -7.00
CA ARG A 101 12.42 24.45 -6.20
C ARG A 101 11.11 24.29 -6.97
N LYS A 102 11.11 24.48 -8.29
CA LYS A 102 9.95 24.21 -9.15
C LYS A 102 9.55 22.73 -9.11
N ASP A 103 10.51 21.83 -9.21
CA ASP A 103 10.27 20.38 -9.14
C ASP A 103 9.68 20.01 -7.77
N LEU A 104 10.20 20.56 -6.66
CA LEU A 104 9.66 20.36 -5.30
C LEU A 104 8.24 20.89 -5.14
N LYS A 105 7.97 22.11 -5.63
CA LYS A 105 6.62 22.70 -5.59
C LYS A 105 5.61 21.84 -6.38
N SER A 106 6.03 21.25 -7.50
CA SER A 106 5.19 20.34 -8.28
C SER A 106 4.72 19.10 -7.51
N LEU A 107 5.45 18.68 -6.47
CA LEU A 107 5.00 17.62 -5.58
C LEU A 107 3.72 18.03 -4.85
N CYS A 108 3.71 19.26 -4.33
CA CYS A 108 2.64 19.81 -3.51
C CYS A 108 1.38 20.02 -4.34
N TYR A 109 1.54 20.55 -5.56
CA TYR A 109 0.45 20.73 -6.51
C TYR A 109 -0.22 19.40 -6.90
N ARG A 110 0.56 18.32 -7.03
CA ARG A 110 0.02 16.97 -7.31
C ARG A 110 -0.77 16.37 -6.14
N PHE A 111 -0.56 16.85 -4.92
CA PHE A 111 -1.29 16.44 -3.72
C PHE A 111 -2.33 17.47 -3.29
N GLU A 112 -2.67 18.44 -4.15
CA GLU A 112 -3.61 19.53 -3.83
C GLU A 112 -3.26 20.23 -2.50
N SER A 113 -1.96 20.43 -2.28
CA SER A 113 -1.37 20.94 -1.03
C SER A 113 -0.51 22.18 -1.29
N ASP A 114 -1.03 23.07 -2.13
CA ASP A 114 -0.37 24.26 -2.66
C ASP A 114 0.14 25.18 -1.54
N GLU A 115 -0.62 25.25 -0.44
CA GLU A 115 -0.33 26.00 0.78
C GLU A 115 1.04 25.67 1.39
N HIS A 116 1.55 24.47 1.14
CA HIS A 116 2.80 24.00 1.71
C HIS A 116 3.99 24.07 0.74
N ALA A 117 3.75 24.43 -0.53
CA ALA A 117 4.75 24.37 -1.59
C ALA A 117 5.96 25.28 -1.34
N GLU A 118 5.71 26.52 -0.90
CA GLU A 118 6.79 27.46 -0.59
C GLU A 118 7.57 27.04 0.66
N HIS A 119 6.88 26.51 1.67
CA HIS A 119 7.54 26.03 2.89
C HIS A 119 8.45 24.84 2.60
N LEU A 120 7.97 23.85 1.85
CA LEU A 120 8.77 22.70 1.43
C LEU A 120 10.02 23.15 0.66
N ALA A 121 9.83 24.05 -0.31
CA ALA A 121 10.95 24.56 -1.11
C ALA A 121 11.98 25.35 -0.28
N LYS A 122 11.55 26.11 0.73
CA LYS A 122 12.48 26.83 1.64
C LYS A 122 13.22 25.90 2.59
N GLN A 123 12.59 24.83 3.05
CA GLN A 123 13.24 23.86 3.95
C GLN A 123 14.31 23.05 3.23
N LEU A 124 14.03 22.57 2.02
CA LEU A 124 14.99 21.78 1.25
C LEU A 124 16.05 22.62 0.51
N ASP A 125 15.77 23.91 0.28
CA ASP A 125 16.69 24.87 -0.35
C ASP A 125 16.66 26.24 0.36
N PRO A 126 17.22 26.33 1.59
CA PRO A 126 17.16 27.54 2.40
C PRO A 126 17.95 28.70 1.82
N TRP A 127 18.95 28.39 0.99
CA TRP A 127 19.84 29.39 0.37
C TRP A 127 19.40 29.77 -1.05
N GLY A 128 18.33 29.16 -1.58
CA GLY A 128 17.78 29.48 -2.89
C GLY A 128 18.73 29.11 -4.05
N MET A 129 19.51 28.04 -3.90
CA MET A 129 20.47 27.59 -4.91
C MET A 129 19.80 26.95 -6.12
N ASP A 130 18.51 26.58 -6.01
CA ASP A 130 17.71 25.88 -7.02
C ASP A 130 18.36 24.58 -7.52
N HIS A 131 19.18 23.98 -6.67
CA HIS A 131 20.00 22.80 -6.95
C HIS A 131 20.05 21.91 -5.72
N ILE A 132 18.94 21.20 -5.44
CA ILE A 132 18.90 20.23 -4.36
C ILE A 132 19.42 18.91 -4.93
N THR A 133 20.45 18.30 -4.33
CA THR A 133 20.98 16.98 -4.70
C THR A 133 20.26 15.86 -3.94
N PHE A 134 20.39 14.61 -4.39
CA PHE A 134 19.74 13.49 -3.70
C PHE A 134 20.21 13.32 -2.25
N SER A 135 21.51 13.50 -1.99
CA SER A 135 22.06 13.48 -0.62
C SER A 135 21.41 14.54 0.28
N ARG A 136 21.15 15.75 -0.26
CA ARG A 136 20.45 16.80 0.48
C ARG A 136 18.99 16.44 0.71
N PHE A 137 18.32 15.91 -0.31
CA PHE A 137 16.93 15.47 -0.23
C PHE A 137 16.71 14.40 0.84
N ILE A 138 17.62 13.42 0.97
CA ILE A 138 17.59 12.41 2.02
C ILE A 138 17.67 13.06 3.41
N SER A 139 18.59 14.02 3.57
CA SER A 139 18.86 14.65 4.87
C SER A 139 17.61 15.34 5.44
N ASP A 140 16.76 15.89 4.57
CA ASP A 140 15.52 16.60 4.93
C ASP A 140 14.24 15.82 4.56
N PHE A 141 14.35 14.52 4.25
CA PHE A 141 13.24 13.72 3.70
C PHE A 141 12.02 13.65 4.63
N LYS A 142 12.23 13.74 5.94
CA LYS A 142 11.15 13.79 6.93
C LYS A 142 10.14 14.91 6.64
N VAL A 143 10.61 16.08 6.19
CA VAL A 143 9.74 17.20 5.81
C VAL A 143 8.88 16.81 4.61
N VAL A 144 9.49 16.18 3.60
CA VAL A 144 8.78 15.65 2.41
C VAL A 144 7.72 14.63 2.84
N GLN A 145 8.04 13.73 3.76
CA GLN A 145 7.10 12.72 4.27
C GLN A 145 5.92 13.35 5.01
N MET A 146 6.18 14.27 5.94
CA MET A 146 5.14 15.00 6.67
C MET A 146 4.18 15.71 5.71
N MET A 147 4.74 16.39 4.70
CA MET A 147 3.95 17.10 3.70
C MET A 147 3.06 16.18 2.88
N ARG A 148 3.63 15.06 2.40
CA ARG A 148 2.86 14.04 1.68
C ARG A 148 1.82 13.37 2.56
N GLN A 149 2.06 13.23 3.86
CA GLN A 149 1.06 12.73 4.80
C GLN A 149 -0.09 13.73 4.98
N ALA A 150 0.20 15.02 5.12
CA ALA A 150 -0.83 16.06 5.21
C ALA A 150 -1.72 16.10 3.95
N GLY A 151 -1.12 16.14 2.76
CA GLY A 151 -1.89 16.13 1.51
C GLY A 151 -2.73 14.87 1.32
N ARG A 152 -2.22 13.71 1.77
CA ARG A 152 -3.01 12.46 1.77
C ARG A 152 -4.20 12.52 2.70
N LEU A 153 -3.99 12.98 3.94
CA LEU A 153 -5.06 13.12 4.93
C LEU A 153 -6.13 14.09 4.45
N LYS A 154 -5.76 15.13 3.69
CA LYS A 154 -6.70 16.06 3.04
C LYS A 154 -7.56 15.34 2.00
N LEU A 155 -6.94 14.60 1.07
CA LEU A 155 -7.65 13.86 0.01
C LEU A 155 -8.51 12.70 0.55
N TRP A 156 -8.17 12.18 1.72
CA TRP A 156 -8.88 11.08 2.38
C TRP A 156 -9.67 11.54 3.61
N HIS A 157 -9.86 12.85 3.76
CA HIS A 157 -10.63 13.40 4.87
C HIS A 157 -12.09 12.91 4.77
N ARG A 158 -12.55 12.24 5.84
CA ARG A 158 -13.87 11.56 5.87
C ARG A 158 -14.07 10.54 4.74
N CYS A 159 -13.00 9.97 4.22
CA CYS A 159 -13.04 8.89 3.23
C CYS A 159 -12.63 7.58 3.90
N CYS A 160 -13.46 6.53 3.77
CA CYS A 160 -13.06 5.18 4.14
C CYS A 160 -12.50 4.41 2.93
N GLY A 161 -12.02 3.20 3.19
CA GLY A 161 -11.50 2.30 2.17
C GLY A 161 -12.13 0.91 2.29
N LEU A 162 -12.79 0.48 1.22
CA LEU A 162 -13.48 -0.82 1.13
C LEU A 162 -12.95 -1.63 -0.05
N GLY A 163 -12.93 -2.96 0.05
CA GLY A 163 -12.60 -3.84 -1.07
C GLY A 163 -13.72 -4.83 -1.34
N VAL A 164 -13.87 -5.23 -2.60
CA VAL A 164 -14.81 -6.27 -3.04
C VAL A 164 -14.04 -7.58 -3.24
N ALA A 165 -14.33 -8.60 -2.44
CA ALA A 165 -13.69 -9.89 -2.56
C ALA A 165 -14.39 -10.76 -3.63
N GLY A 166 -13.62 -11.24 -4.60
CA GLY A 166 -14.08 -12.25 -5.55
C GLY A 166 -14.98 -11.75 -6.67
N ASN A 167 -14.80 -10.50 -7.12
CA ASN A 167 -15.57 -9.95 -8.25
C ASN A 167 -15.06 -10.38 -9.64
N VAL A 168 -13.97 -11.14 -9.70
CA VAL A 168 -13.41 -11.68 -10.94
C VAL A 168 -13.40 -13.20 -10.82
N ALA A 169 -13.97 -13.88 -11.81
CA ALA A 169 -14.02 -15.34 -11.84
C ALA A 169 -12.61 -15.93 -11.73
N GLY A 170 -12.44 -17.02 -10.98
CA GLY A 170 -11.16 -17.73 -10.85
C GLY A 170 -10.08 -17.03 -10.00
N HIS A 171 -10.12 -15.70 -9.83
CA HIS A 171 -9.07 -14.94 -9.13
C HIS A 171 -8.90 -15.39 -7.67
N MET A 172 -9.99 -15.61 -6.92
CA MET A 172 -9.88 -16.06 -5.52
C MET A 172 -9.15 -17.41 -5.37
N ALA A 173 -9.31 -18.31 -6.35
CA ALA A 173 -8.60 -19.58 -6.36
C ALA A 173 -7.10 -19.36 -6.62
N GLN A 174 -6.74 -18.51 -7.58
CA GLN A 174 -5.34 -18.12 -7.85
C GLN A 174 -4.69 -17.45 -6.64
N ALA A 175 -5.46 -16.66 -5.90
CA ALA A 175 -5.03 -15.96 -4.69
C ALA A 175 -4.89 -16.89 -3.46
N GLY A 176 -5.30 -18.16 -3.54
CA GLY A 176 -5.34 -19.06 -2.38
C GLY A 176 -6.39 -18.66 -1.34
N GLU A 177 -7.42 -17.91 -1.75
CA GLU A 177 -8.46 -17.35 -0.89
C GLU A 177 -9.83 -18.04 -1.05
N ALA A 178 -9.94 -19.03 -1.94
CA ALA A 178 -11.13 -19.85 -2.13
C ALA A 178 -11.35 -20.82 -0.95
N GLY A 179 -12.59 -20.95 -0.46
CA GLY A 179 -12.99 -22.03 0.44
C GLY A 179 -13.19 -23.36 -0.29
N GLN A 180 -13.52 -24.44 0.44
CA GLN A 180 -13.76 -25.77 -0.16
C GLN A 180 -15.00 -25.85 -1.08
N GLU A 181 -15.83 -24.81 -1.13
CA GLU A 181 -16.98 -24.71 -2.03
C GLU A 181 -16.65 -23.76 -3.19
N SER A 182 -15.89 -24.27 -4.17
CA SER A 182 -15.71 -23.57 -5.44
C SER A 182 -16.48 -24.34 -6.50
N HIS A 183 -17.46 -23.70 -7.15
CA HIS A 183 -17.72 -23.73 -8.60
C HIS A 183 -19.05 -22.99 -8.89
N SER A 184 -19.01 -22.01 -9.81
CA SER A 184 -20.16 -21.21 -10.34
C SER A 184 -20.68 -19.98 -9.56
N ALA A 185 -19.83 -19.26 -8.81
CA ALA A 185 -20.27 -18.00 -8.20
C ALA A 185 -20.60 -16.94 -9.28
N THR A 186 -21.85 -16.45 -9.28
CA THR A 186 -22.32 -15.37 -10.18
C THR A 186 -22.26 -13.99 -9.54
N LYS A 187 -21.73 -13.89 -8.31
CA LYS A 187 -21.63 -12.67 -7.51
C LYS A 187 -20.32 -12.69 -6.71
N PRO A 188 -19.82 -11.52 -6.27
CA PRO A 188 -18.69 -11.46 -5.34
C PRO A 188 -19.03 -12.12 -4.00
N ALA A 189 -18.00 -12.48 -3.24
CA ALA A 189 -18.13 -13.23 -2.00
C ALA A 189 -18.55 -12.34 -0.82
N ALA A 190 -17.91 -11.18 -0.66
CA ALA A 190 -18.09 -10.26 0.46
C ALA A 190 -17.44 -8.91 0.15
N ILE A 191 -17.65 -7.92 1.01
CA ILE A 191 -16.80 -6.72 1.07
C ILE A 191 -15.97 -6.73 2.35
N PHE A 192 -14.87 -5.98 2.37
CA PHE A 192 -14.03 -5.85 3.55
C PHE A 192 -13.54 -4.42 3.72
N SER A 193 -13.27 -4.02 4.96
CA SER A 193 -12.63 -2.75 5.25
C SER A 193 -11.12 -2.88 5.14
N TYR A 194 -10.48 -1.97 4.41
CA TYR A 194 -9.04 -1.80 4.49
C TYR A 194 -8.63 -0.49 5.14
N TYR A 195 -9.52 0.49 5.25
CA TYR A 195 -9.26 1.73 5.97
C TYR A 195 -10.55 2.31 6.56
N MET A 196 -10.50 2.70 7.83
CA MET A 196 -11.57 3.43 8.51
C MET A 196 -10.96 4.64 9.23
N PRO A 197 -11.30 5.89 8.85
CA PRO A 197 -10.72 7.05 9.50
C PRO A 197 -11.07 7.08 11.00
N PRO A 198 -10.16 7.57 11.85
CA PRO A 198 -10.47 7.72 13.27
C PRO A 198 -11.61 8.72 13.46
N HIS A 199 -12.46 8.47 14.45
CA HIS A 199 -13.53 9.39 14.81
C HIS A 199 -12.94 10.73 15.28
N PRO A 200 -13.39 11.89 14.77
CA PRO A 200 -12.74 13.19 15.01
C PRO A 200 -12.75 13.63 16.49
N TYR A 201 -13.74 13.16 17.26
CA TYR A 201 -13.94 13.53 18.67
C TYR A 201 -13.78 12.39 19.68
N GLN A 202 -13.38 11.18 19.25
CA GLN A 202 -13.20 10.05 20.16
C GLN A 202 -11.76 9.57 20.09
N VAL A 203 -11.05 9.74 21.20
CA VAL A 203 -9.79 9.03 21.44
C VAL A 203 -10.18 7.75 22.15
N SER A 204 -10.19 6.65 21.43
CA SER A 204 -10.63 5.40 22.00
C SER A 204 -9.45 4.52 22.39
N ASP A 205 -9.46 4.00 23.60
CA ASP A 205 -8.63 2.86 24.05
C ASP A 205 -9.11 1.56 23.38
N GLN A 206 -9.16 1.54 22.05
CA GLN A 206 -9.82 0.49 21.27
C GLN A 206 -8.94 -0.75 21.06
N GLN A 207 -9.62 -1.90 20.93
CA GLN A 207 -9.08 -3.19 20.51
C GLN A 207 -8.14 -3.06 19.29
N ALA A 208 -7.08 -3.87 19.27
CA ALA A 208 -5.98 -3.78 18.32
C ALA A 208 -6.42 -3.72 16.84
N ASP A 209 -7.48 -4.44 16.45
CA ASP A 209 -7.96 -4.46 15.06
C ASP A 209 -8.54 -3.13 14.57
N LYS A 210 -9.29 -2.42 15.42
CA LYS A 210 -9.80 -1.09 15.05
C LYS A 210 -8.66 -0.10 14.87
N LYS A 211 -7.63 -0.20 15.71
CA LYS A 211 -6.42 0.62 15.60
C LYS A 211 -5.67 0.35 14.29
N ARG A 212 -5.60 -0.91 13.84
CA ARG A 212 -4.99 -1.30 12.56
C ARG A 212 -5.74 -0.70 11.37
N LEU A 213 -7.08 -0.81 11.33
CA LEU A 213 -7.88 -0.21 10.25
C LEU A 213 -7.84 1.33 10.24
N GLN A 214 -7.49 1.97 11.35
CA GLN A 214 -7.24 3.42 11.44
C GLN A 214 -5.85 3.83 10.95
N GLU A 215 -4.92 2.89 10.79
CA GLU A 215 -3.62 3.18 10.18
C GLU A 215 -3.79 3.35 8.67
N PHE A 216 -3.43 4.54 8.17
CA PHE A 216 -3.65 4.92 6.78
C PHE A 216 -2.75 4.12 5.82
N PRO A 217 -3.31 3.26 4.94
CA PRO A 217 -2.49 2.27 4.22
C PRO A 217 -2.00 2.74 2.85
N VAL A 218 -2.66 3.74 2.26
CA VAL A 218 -2.53 4.03 0.81
C VAL A 218 -1.34 4.95 0.50
N THR A 219 -0.57 4.59 -0.52
CA THR A 219 0.48 5.46 -1.07
C THR A 219 0.44 5.49 -2.61
N TYR A 220 1.33 6.28 -3.21
CA TYR A 220 1.40 6.50 -4.65
C TYR A 220 2.74 6.10 -5.26
N ALA A 221 3.70 5.68 -4.44
CA ALA A 221 5.08 5.52 -4.88
C ALA A 221 5.80 4.34 -4.21
N VAL A 222 5.35 3.91 -3.03
CA VAL A 222 6.03 2.85 -2.29
C VAL A 222 5.03 1.87 -1.68
N ILE A 223 5.39 0.60 -1.66
CA ILE A 223 4.75 -0.38 -0.78
C ILE A 223 5.78 -0.77 0.26
N ASP A 224 5.41 -0.73 1.53
CA ASP A 224 6.27 -1.15 2.63
C ASP A 224 6.02 -2.63 2.88
N TYR A 225 7.08 -3.45 2.93
CA TYR A 225 6.91 -4.86 3.28
C TYR A 225 6.29 -5.03 4.68
N PRO A 226 5.40 -6.01 4.85
CA PRO A 226 4.86 -6.33 6.16
C PRO A 226 5.99 -6.76 7.10
N LYS A 227 6.05 -6.14 8.28
CA LYS A 227 6.97 -6.50 9.36
C LYS A 227 6.29 -7.39 10.41
N LEU A 228 5.37 -8.23 9.95
CA LEU A 228 4.56 -9.12 10.77
C LEU A 228 5.17 -10.53 10.76
N PRO A 229 5.30 -11.20 11.91
CA PRO A 229 5.73 -12.60 11.97
C PRO A 229 4.87 -13.50 11.06
N GLY A 230 5.50 -14.43 10.36
CA GLY A 230 4.81 -15.37 9.47
C GLY A 230 4.24 -14.77 8.18
N ALA A 231 4.37 -13.45 7.96
CA ALA A 231 3.95 -12.81 6.71
C ALA A 231 4.90 -13.19 5.56
N CYS A 232 4.37 -13.83 4.52
CA CYS A 232 5.12 -14.09 3.30
C CYS A 232 4.20 -14.06 2.07
N LYS A 233 4.82 -14.20 0.89
CA LYS A 233 4.12 -14.21 -0.40
C LYS A 233 3.29 -12.93 -0.60
N VAL A 234 3.94 -11.77 -0.49
CA VAL A 234 3.31 -10.48 -0.77
C VAL A 234 3.07 -10.37 -2.27
N GLN A 235 1.87 -9.95 -2.67
CA GLN A 235 1.45 -9.97 -4.06
C GLN A 235 0.68 -8.71 -4.43
N VAL A 236 0.91 -8.21 -5.65
CA VAL A 236 0.11 -7.12 -6.23
C VAL A 236 -1.25 -7.64 -6.63
N GLU A 237 -2.28 -6.83 -6.37
CA GLU A 237 -3.63 -7.04 -6.88
C GLU A 237 -4.02 -5.81 -7.68
N PRO A 238 -3.88 -5.84 -9.01
CA PRO A 238 -4.23 -4.69 -9.84
C PRO A 238 -5.74 -4.59 -9.94
N GLU A 239 -6.30 -3.45 -9.52
CA GLU A 239 -7.74 -3.23 -9.48
C GLU A 239 -8.14 -1.87 -10.07
N LEU A 240 -9.39 -1.79 -10.52
CA LEU A 240 -10.06 -0.50 -10.69
C LEU A 240 -10.49 0.01 -9.31
N GLY A 241 -9.91 1.11 -8.85
CA GLY A 241 -10.39 1.82 -7.66
C GLY A 241 -11.52 2.77 -8.03
N LEU A 242 -12.66 2.69 -7.35
CA LEU A 242 -13.82 3.56 -7.56
C LEU A 242 -14.03 4.48 -6.36
N LEU A 243 -14.00 5.79 -6.59
CA LEU A 243 -14.44 6.78 -5.60
C LEU A 243 -15.94 6.96 -5.70
N VAL A 244 -16.62 6.80 -4.57
CA VAL A 244 -18.04 7.08 -4.41
C VAL A 244 -18.30 8.04 -3.25
N ASP A 245 -19.36 8.83 -3.35
CA ASP A 245 -19.97 9.44 -2.16
C ASP A 245 -20.91 8.43 -1.51
N ILE A 246 -20.96 8.42 -0.17
CA ILE A 246 -21.86 7.59 0.62
C ILE A 246 -23.06 8.42 1.05
N VAL A 247 -24.25 8.03 0.63
CA VAL A 247 -25.50 8.68 1.04
C VAL A 247 -26.17 7.83 2.10
N TYR A 248 -26.34 8.38 3.29
CA TYR A 248 -27.03 7.74 4.41
C TYR A 248 -28.51 8.10 4.45
N THR A 249 -29.34 7.25 5.06
CA THR A 249 -30.71 7.64 5.42
C THR A 249 -30.71 8.82 6.39
N LYS A 250 -31.83 9.57 6.43
CA LYS A 250 -31.97 10.75 7.31
C LYS A 250 -31.71 10.43 8.79
N ASP A 251 -32.05 9.23 9.24
CA ASP A 251 -31.83 8.75 10.61
C ASP A 251 -30.45 8.11 10.83
N ARG A 252 -29.61 8.03 9.80
CA ARG A 252 -28.30 7.37 9.80
C ARG A 252 -28.34 5.97 10.42
N LYS A 253 -29.37 5.19 10.08
CA LYS A 253 -29.44 3.76 10.45
C LYS A 253 -28.94 2.82 9.38
N ARG A 254 -28.81 3.28 8.13
CA ARG A 254 -28.24 2.51 7.02
C ARG A 254 -27.67 3.44 5.94
N VAL A 255 -26.84 2.88 5.06
CA VAL A 255 -26.51 3.50 3.77
C VAL A 255 -27.71 3.33 2.83
N ASP A 256 -28.08 4.40 2.15
CA ASP A 256 -29.19 4.44 1.20
C ASP A 256 -28.70 4.10 -0.22
N HIS A 257 -27.70 4.83 -0.72
CA HIS A 257 -27.09 4.57 -2.03
C HIS A 257 -25.66 5.14 -2.11
N LEU A 258 -24.95 4.79 -3.18
CA LEU A 258 -23.60 5.28 -3.49
C LEU A 258 -23.63 6.11 -4.77
N VAL A 259 -22.88 7.20 -4.82
CA VAL A 259 -22.79 8.05 -6.01
C VAL A 259 -21.37 7.99 -6.58
N PRO A 260 -21.15 7.38 -7.76
CA PRO A 260 -19.83 7.26 -8.36
C PRO A 260 -19.28 8.61 -8.81
N ARG A 261 -17.97 8.83 -8.62
CA ARG A 261 -17.30 10.11 -8.91
C ARG A 261 -16.07 9.96 -9.78
N ARG A 262 -15.20 9.00 -9.46
CA ARG A 262 -13.88 8.88 -10.12
C ARG A 262 -13.43 7.43 -10.15
N VAL A 263 -12.58 7.10 -11.11
CA VAL A 263 -11.87 5.81 -11.15
C VAL A 263 -10.37 5.99 -11.25
N ALA A 264 -9.61 5.10 -10.62
CA ALA A 264 -8.15 5.17 -10.49
C ALA A 264 -7.52 3.79 -10.70
N ALA A 265 -6.23 3.77 -11.06
CA ALA A 265 -5.45 2.54 -10.95
C ALA A 265 -5.15 2.28 -9.46
N PHE A 266 -5.52 1.11 -8.98
CA PHE A 266 -5.39 0.73 -7.58
C PHE A 266 -4.58 -0.55 -7.44
N ASN A 267 -3.81 -0.65 -6.36
CA ASN A 267 -3.10 -1.87 -5.98
C ASN A 267 -3.59 -2.29 -4.60
N ASP A 268 -4.39 -3.35 -4.56
CA ASP A 268 -4.83 -4.01 -3.33
C ASP A 268 -3.77 -5.03 -2.83
N CYS A 269 -2.55 -4.53 -2.61
CA CYS A 269 -1.44 -5.41 -2.27
C CYS A 269 -1.79 -6.28 -1.06
N SER A 270 -1.46 -7.55 -1.14
CA SER A 270 -2.00 -8.58 -0.26
C SER A 270 -0.93 -9.54 0.23
N ILE A 271 -1.03 -9.93 1.50
CA ILE A 271 -0.22 -11.00 2.08
C ILE A 271 -0.94 -12.33 1.83
N ARG A 272 -0.41 -13.20 0.97
CA ARG A 272 -1.07 -14.49 0.67
C ARG A 272 -0.99 -15.49 1.80
N SER A 273 0.08 -15.42 2.59
CA SER A 273 0.28 -16.30 3.74
C SER A 273 0.66 -15.46 4.95
N LEU A 274 -0.24 -15.41 5.92
CA LEU A 274 -0.06 -14.69 7.18
C LEU A 274 -0.49 -15.60 8.33
N GLU A 275 0.46 -15.99 9.17
CA GLU A 275 0.20 -16.80 10.35
C GLU A 275 -0.69 -16.04 11.34
N GLY A 276 -1.69 -16.71 11.91
CA GLY A 276 -2.63 -16.11 12.86
C GLY A 276 -3.61 -15.10 12.25
N ALA A 277 -3.71 -15.01 10.92
CA ALA A 277 -4.72 -14.18 10.27
C ALA A 277 -6.10 -14.83 10.35
N GLU A 278 -7.00 -14.24 11.13
CA GLU A 278 -8.40 -14.66 11.23
C GLU A 278 -9.24 -13.98 10.14
N LYS A 279 -9.13 -12.64 10.05
CA LYS A 279 -9.89 -11.82 9.10
C LYS A 279 -9.12 -11.55 7.82
N LEU A 280 -9.83 -11.43 6.69
CA LEU A 280 -9.20 -11.02 5.43
C LEU A 280 -8.54 -9.64 5.54
N SER A 281 -9.14 -8.71 6.27
CA SER A 281 -8.62 -7.34 6.40
C SER A 281 -7.20 -7.30 6.98
N MET A 282 -6.78 -8.30 7.78
CA MET A 282 -5.42 -8.41 8.33
C MET A 282 -4.37 -8.63 7.23
N LYS A 283 -4.73 -9.37 6.18
CA LYS A 283 -3.89 -9.60 4.99
C LYS A 283 -3.87 -8.41 4.03
N LYS A 284 -4.86 -7.50 4.16
CA LYS A 284 -5.11 -6.37 3.25
C LYS A 284 -4.63 -5.02 3.80
N ASN A 285 -4.46 -4.90 5.12
CA ASN A 285 -3.90 -3.71 5.75
C ASN A 285 -2.97 -4.12 6.90
N TRP A 286 -1.66 -4.08 6.62
CA TRP A 286 -0.56 -4.24 7.59
C TRP A 286 0.07 -2.90 7.99
N GLY A 287 -0.68 -1.80 7.81
CA GLY A 287 -0.28 -0.45 8.14
C GLY A 287 0.12 0.38 6.91
N PHE A 288 0.92 1.41 7.17
CA PHE A 288 1.42 2.32 6.15
C PHE A 288 2.06 1.58 4.98
N GLY A 289 1.71 1.95 3.74
CA GLY A 289 2.35 1.35 2.58
C GLY A 289 1.83 -0.03 2.23
N SER A 290 0.68 -0.45 2.75
CA SER A 290 0.06 -1.72 2.34
C SER A 290 -0.76 -1.62 1.05
N LYS A 291 -1.17 -0.42 0.64
CA LYS A 291 -2.02 -0.22 -0.55
C LYS A 291 -1.48 0.85 -1.48
N GLY A 292 -1.91 0.83 -2.73
CA GLY A 292 -1.52 1.81 -3.74
C GLY A 292 -2.70 2.42 -4.49
N ILE A 293 -2.61 3.71 -4.81
CA ILE A 293 -3.55 4.38 -5.72
C ILE A 293 -2.80 5.35 -6.64
N SER A 294 -3.24 5.50 -7.89
CA SER A 294 -2.66 6.47 -8.82
C SER A 294 -2.94 7.91 -8.38
N LEU A 295 -1.97 8.81 -8.61
CA LEU A 295 -2.14 10.25 -8.33
C LEU A 295 -3.23 10.88 -9.22
N ARG A 296 -3.34 10.38 -10.45
CA ARG A 296 -4.39 10.79 -11.39
C ARG A 296 -5.50 9.77 -11.38
N SER A 297 -6.70 10.24 -11.67
CA SER A 297 -7.91 9.46 -11.78
C SER A 297 -8.77 10.06 -12.89
N PHE A 298 -9.61 9.23 -13.50
CA PHE A 298 -10.61 9.70 -14.43
C PHE A 298 -11.85 10.18 -13.66
N PRO A 299 -12.34 11.41 -13.89
CA PRO A 299 -13.70 11.74 -13.48
C PRO A 299 -14.68 10.88 -14.27
N ILE A 300 -15.74 10.43 -13.61
CA ILE A 300 -16.86 9.74 -14.25
C ILE A 300 -18.16 10.43 -13.85
N ASP A 301 -19.03 10.58 -14.84
CA ASP A 301 -20.37 11.16 -14.74
C ASP A 301 -21.46 10.08 -14.73
N SER A 302 -21.13 8.87 -15.19
CA SER A 302 -21.98 7.70 -15.12
C SER A 302 -21.17 6.43 -14.85
N PHE A 303 -21.80 5.47 -14.17
CA PHE A 303 -21.28 4.14 -13.94
C PHE A 303 -22.17 3.06 -14.61
N GLY A 304 -23.08 3.46 -15.50
CA GLY A 304 -24.01 2.55 -16.17
C GLY A 304 -23.46 1.93 -17.47
N PRO A 305 -24.22 1.00 -18.08
CA PRO A 305 -23.85 0.38 -19.35
C PRO A 305 -23.67 1.38 -20.50
N GLY A 306 -22.71 1.11 -21.38
CA GLY A 306 -22.38 1.92 -22.55
C GLY A 306 -21.61 3.22 -22.26
N THR A 307 -21.23 3.45 -21.00
CA THR A 307 -20.56 4.68 -20.56
C THR A 307 -19.04 4.52 -20.57
N PHE A 308 -18.30 5.56 -20.16
CA PHE A 308 -16.83 5.55 -20.18
C PHE A 308 -16.22 4.33 -19.48
N VAL A 309 -16.82 3.87 -18.38
CA VAL A 309 -16.27 2.76 -17.59
C VAL A 309 -16.26 1.42 -18.33
N ASP A 310 -17.15 1.20 -19.31
CA ASP A 310 -17.17 -0.05 -20.10
C ASP A 310 -15.97 -0.22 -21.02
N PHE A 311 -15.34 0.90 -21.35
CA PHE A 311 -14.18 0.94 -22.22
C PHE A 311 -12.87 0.89 -21.42
N LEU A 312 -12.94 0.73 -20.10
CA LEU A 312 -11.74 0.61 -19.27
C LEU A 312 -11.26 -0.84 -19.19
N ALA A 313 -9.94 -0.98 -19.26
CA ALA A 313 -9.25 -2.23 -18.94
C ALA A 313 -8.09 -1.94 -18.00
N LEU A 314 -7.69 -2.97 -17.25
CA LEU A 314 -6.55 -2.94 -16.35
C LEU A 314 -5.50 -3.98 -16.73
N VAL A 315 -4.24 -3.66 -16.46
CA VAL A 315 -3.10 -4.57 -16.60
C VAL A 315 -1.99 -4.13 -15.64
N SER A 316 -1.16 -5.06 -15.19
CA SER A 316 0.04 -4.74 -14.41
C SER A 316 1.30 -5.41 -14.94
N TYR A 317 2.42 -4.75 -14.65
CA TYR A 317 3.77 -5.18 -15.00
C TYR A 317 4.66 -5.06 -13.78
N MET A 318 5.62 -5.97 -13.65
CA MET A 318 6.63 -5.97 -12.59
C MET A 318 8.01 -5.83 -13.22
N LYS A 319 8.88 -5.03 -12.60
CA LYS A 319 10.29 -4.90 -12.96
C LYS A 319 11.14 -5.43 -11.81
N ARG A 320 12.00 -6.40 -12.13
CA ARG A 320 12.98 -6.99 -11.20
C ARG A 320 14.32 -7.04 -11.90
N ASP A 321 15.36 -6.57 -11.22
CA ASP A 321 16.74 -6.57 -11.73
C ASP A 321 16.91 -5.97 -13.14
N GLY A 322 16.05 -5.02 -13.49
CA GLY A 322 16.06 -4.34 -14.79
C GLY A 322 15.18 -5.00 -15.87
N GLU A 323 14.72 -6.22 -15.65
CA GLU A 323 13.83 -6.95 -16.56
C GLU A 323 12.36 -6.67 -16.22
N VAL A 324 11.52 -6.57 -17.26
CA VAL A 324 10.09 -6.25 -17.13
C VAL A 324 9.24 -7.45 -17.55
N PHE A 325 8.31 -7.83 -16.69
CA PHE A 325 7.39 -8.94 -16.87
C PHE A 325 5.95 -8.46 -16.79
N GLN A 326 5.09 -8.96 -17.67
CA GLN A 326 3.65 -8.78 -17.50
C GLN A 326 3.17 -9.62 -16.31
N TYR A 327 2.53 -8.97 -15.35
CA TYR A 327 2.19 -9.57 -14.07
C TYR A 327 0.72 -10.01 -14.00
N SER A 328 -0.19 -9.24 -14.61
CA SER A 328 -1.59 -9.63 -14.76
C SER A 328 -1.99 -9.79 -16.22
N VAL A 329 -3.00 -10.60 -16.46
CA VAL A 329 -3.70 -10.63 -17.75
C VAL A 329 -4.44 -9.31 -17.92
N LYS A 330 -4.60 -8.87 -19.18
CA LYS A 330 -5.48 -7.74 -19.50
C LYS A 330 -6.90 -8.07 -19.04
N ALA A 331 -7.47 -7.24 -18.17
CA ALA A 331 -8.82 -7.43 -17.65
C ALA A 331 -9.70 -6.23 -17.99
N PRO A 332 -10.57 -6.34 -19.01
CA PRO A 332 -11.65 -5.38 -19.24
C PRO A 332 -12.62 -5.38 -18.06
N VAL A 333 -12.95 -4.21 -17.52
CA VAL A 333 -13.72 -4.13 -16.26
C VAL A 333 -15.19 -4.53 -16.44
N ARG A 334 -15.72 -4.41 -17.67
CA ARG A 334 -17.05 -4.93 -18.05
C ARG A 334 -17.19 -6.45 -17.89
N ASN A 335 -16.09 -7.19 -17.73
CA ASN A 335 -16.10 -8.64 -17.53
C ASN A 335 -16.15 -9.05 -16.05
N TYR A 336 -16.29 -8.09 -15.13
CA TYR A 336 -16.46 -8.38 -13.70
C TYR A 336 -17.79 -9.12 -13.47
N LEU A 337 -17.86 -9.95 -12.43
CA LEU A 337 -19.06 -10.74 -12.10
C LEU A 337 -20.27 -9.85 -11.84
N LEU A 338 -20.07 -8.79 -11.06
CA LEU A 338 -21.00 -7.67 -10.93
C LEU A 338 -20.29 -6.37 -11.31
N PHE A 339 -20.99 -5.55 -12.07
CA PHE A 339 -20.55 -4.21 -12.46
C PHE A 339 -21.74 -3.25 -12.51
N HIS A 340 -21.47 -1.98 -12.80
CA HIS A 340 -22.48 -0.92 -12.90
C HIS A 340 -23.37 -0.74 -11.67
N GLU A 341 -24.61 -0.30 -11.85
CA GLU A 341 -25.61 -0.14 -10.79
C GLU A 341 -25.81 -1.42 -9.97
N PRO A 342 -25.91 -2.63 -10.55
CA PRO A 342 -26.02 -3.87 -9.76
C PRO A 342 -24.87 -4.07 -8.76
N LEU A 343 -23.64 -3.67 -9.10
CA LEU A 343 -22.52 -3.73 -8.15
C LEU A 343 -22.69 -2.71 -7.02
N LEU A 344 -23.10 -1.48 -7.33
CA LEU A 344 -23.31 -0.44 -6.32
C LEU A 344 -24.43 -0.83 -5.35
N GLU A 345 -25.55 -1.33 -5.86
CA GLU A 345 -26.67 -1.83 -5.05
C GLU A 345 -26.22 -2.99 -4.16
N TRP A 346 -25.49 -3.96 -4.72
CA TRP A 346 -24.95 -5.08 -3.96
C TRP A 346 -23.98 -4.63 -2.86
N ILE A 347 -23.10 -3.66 -3.12
CA ILE A 347 -22.21 -3.10 -2.09
C ILE A 347 -23.03 -2.48 -0.96
N VAL A 348 -24.11 -1.75 -1.26
CA VAL A 348 -25.00 -1.16 -0.23
C VAL A 348 -25.68 -2.24 0.60
N GLU A 349 -26.16 -3.31 -0.04
CA GLU A 349 -26.71 -4.48 0.65
C GLU A 349 -25.66 -5.10 1.61
N GLN A 350 -24.43 -5.29 1.16
CA GLN A 350 -23.36 -5.82 2.01
C GLN A 350 -22.97 -4.86 3.14
N ILE A 351 -22.88 -3.55 2.88
CA ILE A 351 -22.59 -2.58 3.94
C ILE A 351 -23.60 -2.71 5.07
N ASN A 352 -24.89 -2.78 4.73
CA ASN A 352 -25.98 -2.79 5.70
C ASN A 352 -26.26 -4.17 6.32
N GLY A 353 -25.95 -5.25 5.61
CA GLY A 353 -26.42 -6.60 5.94
C GLY A 353 -25.34 -7.63 6.28
N GLN A 354 -24.10 -7.44 5.81
CA GLN A 354 -23.01 -8.41 6.02
C GLN A 354 -22.76 -8.63 7.51
N LYS A 355 -22.63 -9.90 7.91
CA LYS A 355 -22.41 -10.32 9.30
C LYS A 355 -20.94 -10.60 9.57
N ASP A 356 -20.55 -10.47 10.83
CA ASP A 356 -19.25 -10.95 11.29
C ASP A 356 -19.23 -12.48 11.21
N THR A 357 -18.19 -13.02 10.59
CA THR A 357 -17.91 -14.47 10.48
C THR A 357 -16.41 -14.69 10.65
N ASP A 358 -15.92 -15.91 10.67
CA ASP A 358 -14.47 -16.17 10.83
C ASP A 358 -13.59 -15.36 9.86
N LYS A 359 -14.01 -15.22 8.59
CA LYS A 359 -13.28 -14.47 7.55
C LYS A 359 -13.64 -12.98 7.40
N TRP A 360 -14.89 -12.60 7.71
CA TRP A 360 -15.50 -11.31 7.33
C TRP A 360 -15.92 -10.49 8.54
N GLU A 361 -15.91 -9.16 8.41
CA GLU A 361 -16.39 -8.23 9.43
C GLU A 361 -17.72 -7.57 9.04
N GLU A 362 -18.51 -7.14 10.03
CA GLU A 362 -19.63 -6.21 9.79
C GLU A 362 -19.11 -4.83 9.35
N ILE A 363 -19.73 -4.19 8.37
CA ILE A 363 -19.23 -2.93 7.79
C ILE A 363 -19.94 -1.70 8.36
N TYR A 364 -21.27 -1.70 8.41
CA TYR A 364 -22.03 -0.55 8.91
C TYR A 364 -21.61 -0.09 10.32
N PRO A 365 -21.39 -0.98 11.31
CA PRO A 365 -20.92 -0.57 12.63
C PRO A 365 -19.55 0.12 12.59
N GLN A 366 -18.67 -0.25 11.66
CA GLN A 366 -17.38 0.41 11.47
C GLN A 366 -17.55 1.82 10.90
N LEU A 367 -18.45 2.02 9.94
CA LEU A 367 -18.79 3.34 9.41
C LEU A 367 -19.35 4.25 10.51
N ALA A 368 -20.26 3.72 11.34
CA ALA A 368 -20.83 4.47 12.46
C ALA A 368 -19.76 4.84 13.51
N ALA A 369 -18.87 3.90 13.85
CA ALA A 369 -17.74 4.15 14.75
C ALA A 369 -16.72 5.16 14.18
N SER A 370 -16.71 5.36 12.87
CA SER A 370 -15.84 6.27 12.12
C SER A 370 -16.52 7.64 11.84
N ASP A 371 -17.60 7.97 12.56
CA ASP A 371 -18.39 9.20 12.37
C ASP A 371 -18.97 9.37 10.96
N PHE A 372 -19.45 8.27 10.38
CA PHE A 372 -20.13 8.26 9.08
C PHE A 372 -19.30 8.95 7.98
N PRO A 373 -18.23 8.29 7.49
CA PRO A 373 -17.45 8.76 6.35
C PRO A 373 -18.37 9.14 5.17
N THR A 374 -18.06 10.24 4.50
CA THR A 374 -18.92 10.77 3.43
C THR A 374 -18.58 10.21 2.06
N SER A 375 -17.44 9.53 1.94
CA SER A 375 -16.97 8.93 0.70
C SER A 375 -16.21 7.63 0.96
N SER A 376 -16.04 6.82 -0.08
CA SER A 376 -15.21 5.61 -0.06
C SER A 376 -14.42 5.46 -1.35
N TRP A 377 -13.15 5.06 -1.21
CA TRP A 377 -12.44 4.42 -2.31
C TRP A 377 -12.65 2.92 -2.22
N ILE A 378 -13.30 2.35 -3.24
CA ILE A 378 -13.64 0.94 -3.31
C ILE A 378 -12.74 0.24 -4.31
N ALA A 379 -11.96 -0.73 -3.84
CA ALA A 379 -11.17 -1.62 -4.69
C ALA A 379 -12.13 -2.71 -5.23
N LEU A 380 -12.39 -2.73 -6.54
CA LEU A 380 -13.50 -3.49 -7.13
C LEU A 380 -13.22 -4.98 -7.39
N GLY A 381 -12.02 -5.46 -7.09
CA GLY A 381 -11.54 -6.80 -7.36
C GLY A 381 -10.42 -6.81 -8.41
N ALA A 382 -9.48 -7.75 -8.24
CA ALA A 382 -8.30 -7.87 -9.08
C ALA A 382 -8.46 -8.79 -10.28
N GLY A 383 -7.79 -8.41 -11.37
CA GLY A 383 -7.65 -9.24 -12.56
C GLY A 383 -6.85 -10.52 -12.32
N GLU A 384 -6.94 -11.46 -13.26
CA GLU A 384 -6.19 -12.72 -13.23
C GLU A 384 -4.68 -12.50 -13.39
N TYR A 385 -3.89 -13.38 -12.78
CA TYR A 385 -2.45 -13.39 -12.95
C TYR A 385 -2.02 -14.08 -14.24
N THR A 386 -0.89 -13.64 -14.80
CA THR A 386 -0.11 -14.46 -15.73
C THR A 386 0.55 -15.63 -14.99
N ASP A 387 1.07 -16.62 -15.72
CA ASP A 387 1.88 -17.70 -15.10
C ASP A 387 3.03 -17.14 -14.26
N TYR A 388 3.66 -16.06 -14.75
CA TYR A 388 4.70 -15.36 -14.00
C TYR A 388 4.12 -14.74 -12.72
N GLY A 389 3.06 -13.95 -12.82
CA GLY A 389 2.45 -13.27 -11.66
C GLY A 389 1.91 -14.23 -10.61
N ALA A 390 1.42 -15.41 -11.01
CA ALA A 390 0.88 -16.43 -10.13
C ALA A 390 1.98 -17.13 -9.30
N THR A 391 3.22 -17.16 -9.81
CA THR A 391 4.35 -17.90 -9.21
C THR A 391 5.43 -17.00 -8.63
N HIS A 392 5.45 -15.71 -8.97
CA HIS A 392 6.47 -14.76 -8.55
C HIS A 392 5.89 -13.71 -7.58
N PHE A 393 6.08 -13.97 -6.29
CA PHE A 393 5.79 -13.00 -5.24
C PHE A 393 6.83 -11.87 -5.23
N LEU A 394 6.41 -10.73 -4.69
CA LEU A 394 7.23 -9.53 -4.66
C LEU A 394 8.46 -9.72 -3.79
N GLN A 395 9.56 -9.09 -4.18
CA GLN A 395 10.80 -8.93 -3.39
C GLN A 395 11.14 -7.44 -3.15
N PRO A 396 11.91 -7.12 -2.09
CA PRO A 396 12.43 -5.77 -1.92
C PRO A 396 13.13 -5.25 -3.17
N LEU A 397 12.93 -3.98 -3.49
CA LEU A 397 13.42 -3.27 -4.68
C LEU A 397 12.70 -3.59 -6.00
N ASP A 398 11.76 -4.53 -6.02
CA ASP A 398 10.84 -4.67 -7.14
C ASP A 398 10.11 -3.35 -7.40
N GLU A 399 9.75 -3.14 -8.66
CA GLU A 399 8.87 -2.07 -9.07
C GLU A 399 7.65 -2.67 -9.76
N VAL A 400 6.48 -2.08 -9.54
CA VAL A 400 5.25 -2.48 -10.24
C VAL A 400 4.58 -1.26 -10.82
N VAL A 401 4.09 -1.41 -12.04
CA VAL A 401 3.16 -0.49 -12.68
C VAL A 401 1.81 -1.17 -12.81
N VAL A 402 0.76 -0.54 -12.28
CA VAL A 402 -0.65 -0.86 -12.55
C VAL A 402 -1.20 0.21 -13.47
N VAL A 403 -1.82 -0.18 -14.57
CA VAL A 403 -2.37 0.73 -15.58
C VAL A 403 -3.86 0.48 -15.72
N VAL A 404 -4.64 1.56 -15.70
CA VAL A 404 -6.04 1.57 -16.13
C VAL A 404 -6.12 2.44 -17.38
N TYR A 405 -6.67 1.91 -18.46
CA TYR A 405 -6.67 2.58 -19.76
C TYR A 405 -7.99 2.43 -20.52
N ASP A 406 -8.29 3.42 -21.36
CA ASP A 406 -9.39 3.43 -22.31
C ASP A 406 -9.03 2.61 -23.56
N GLU A 407 -9.70 1.49 -23.75
CA GLU A 407 -9.52 0.58 -24.89
C GLU A 407 -9.86 1.23 -26.24
N ARG A 408 -10.62 2.33 -26.27
CA ARG A 408 -10.87 3.07 -27.51
C ARG A 408 -9.64 3.86 -27.97
N VAL A 409 -8.74 4.17 -27.04
CA VAL A 409 -7.46 4.85 -27.30
C VAL A 409 -6.32 3.86 -27.43
N MET A 410 -6.32 2.80 -26.60
CA MET A 410 -5.32 1.73 -26.61
C MET A 410 -5.99 0.35 -26.66
N PRO A 411 -6.45 -0.11 -27.85
CA PRO A 411 -7.19 -1.37 -27.98
C PRO A 411 -6.41 -2.59 -27.49
N ASP A 412 -5.10 -2.63 -27.72
CA ASP A 412 -4.22 -3.74 -27.34
C ASP A 412 -3.55 -3.52 -25.97
N GLY A 413 -3.90 -2.42 -25.28
CA GLY A 413 -3.19 -1.95 -24.09
C GLY A 413 -1.85 -1.28 -24.39
N PRO A 414 -1.06 -0.96 -23.35
CA PRO A 414 0.24 -0.31 -23.53
C PRO A 414 1.25 -1.29 -24.15
N GLY A 415 1.90 -0.88 -25.24
CA GLY A 415 3.00 -1.63 -25.83
C GLY A 415 4.24 -1.62 -24.93
N MET A 416 5.14 -2.60 -25.10
CA MET A 416 6.30 -2.76 -24.21
C MET A 416 7.19 -1.49 -24.12
N ALA A 417 7.35 -0.73 -25.22
CA ALA A 417 8.07 0.54 -25.18
C ALA A 417 7.42 1.56 -24.22
N GLN A 418 6.10 1.68 -24.24
CA GLN A 418 5.36 2.53 -23.32
C GLN A 418 5.48 2.02 -21.88
N VAL A 419 5.41 0.69 -21.67
CA VAL A 419 5.59 0.09 -20.34
C VAL A 419 6.98 0.40 -19.78
N LEU A 420 8.03 0.28 -20.60
CA LEU A 420 9.39 0.64 -20.19
C LEU A 420 9.48 2.13 -19.79
N GLU A 421 8.83 3.02 -20.54
CA GLU A 421 8.75 4.45 -20.18
C GLU A 421 7.99 4.69 -18.87
N MET A 422 6.94 3.92 -18.57
CA MET A 422 6.17 4.05 -17.32
C MET A 422 7.05 3.76 -16.09
N PHE A 423 7.96 2.79 -16.18
CA PHE A 423 8.94 2.49 -15.12
C PHE A 423 9.99 3.59 -14.93
N GLU A 424 10.09 4.54 -15.85
CA GLU A 424 10.98 5.70 -15.75
C GLU A 424 10.25 6.95 -15.22
N ASP A 425 9.10 6.75 -14.56
CA ASP A 425 8.25 7.81 -13.95
C ASP A 425 7.80 8.91 -14.95
N THR A 426 7.69 8.54 -16.23
CA THR A 426 7.10 9.39 -17.26
C THR A 426 5.61 9.60 -17.03
N PRO A 427 4.97 10.65 -17.58
CA PRO A 427 3.52 10.78 -17.54
C PRO A 427 2.84 9.56 -18.17
N ALA A 428 1.74 9.09 -17.57
CA ALA A 428 0.92 8.03 -18.17
C ALA A 428 0.55 8.37 -19.62
N PRO A 429 0.58 7.40 -20.56
CA PRO A 429 0.12 7.59 -21.93
C PRO A 429 -1.28 8.19 -22.00
N ALA A 430 -1.57 8.92 -23.08
CA ALA A 430 -2.90 9.45 -23.33
C ALA A 430 -3.96 8.34 -23.23
N GLY A 431 -5.09 8.64 -22.58
CA GLY A 431 -6.14 7.65 -22.33
C GLY A 431 -5.83 6.66 -21.19
N SER A 432 -4.81 6.89 -20.37
CA SER A 432 -4.53 6.05 -19.19
C SER A 432 -4.27 6.83 -17.91
N VAL A 433 -4.49 6.15 -16.79
CA VAL A 433 -3.94 6.49 -15.48
C VAL A 433 -3.07 5.33 -15.01
N MET A 434 -1.97 5.65 -14.32
CA MET A 434 -1.04 4.63 -13.86
C MET A 434 -0.62 4.87 -12.42
N LEU A 435 -0.32 3.76 -11.76
CA LEU A 435 0.29 3.68 -10.45
C LEU A 435 1.61 2.94 -10.60
N HIS A 436 2.72 3.66 -10.41
CA HIS A 436 4.04 3.07 -10.29
C HIS A 436 4.41 3.01 -8.81
N GLN A 437 4.87 1.86 -8.30
CA GLN A 437 5.30 1.69 -6.91
C GLN A 437 6.61 0.90 -6.83
N THR A 438 7.49 1.32 -5.93
CA THR A 438 8.70 0.58 -5.53
C THR A 438 8.45 -0.12 -4.20
N PHE A 439 8.82 -1.39 -4.08
CA PHE A 439 8.63 -2.15 -2.85
C PHE A 439 9.84 -2.01 -1.94
N VAL A 440 9.64 -1.60 -0.68
CA VAL A 440 10.70 -1.13 0.24
C VAL A 440 10.68 -1.78 1.62
#